data_AF-A0A520K3L8-F1
#
_entry.id   AF-A0A520K3L8-F1
#
_cell.length_a   1.000
_cell.length_b   1.000
_cell.length_c   1.000
_cell.angle_alpha   90.00
_cell.angle_beta   90.00
_cell.angle_gamma   90.00
#
_symmetry.space_group_name_H-M   'P 1'
#
loop_
_entity.id
_entity.type
_entity.pdbx_description
1 polymer ?
#
loop_
_entity_poly.entity_id
_entity_poly.type
_entity_poly.pdbx_seq_one_letter_code
_entity_poly.pdbx_strand_id
1 'polypeptide(L)'
;MVYEKFRHEVERILEEKGTPVTWNELKASSTKLKQKAPYHVYVQKLQGDIGLVRFKYENKTVWALRKWFDAGKFTELLPKRVRLMILSAKKDHAIGANEYGELKRVYPLMNELHRWDVVDADVGEFFPQEDKRPESMKLKVDGIEYVRRLEAEEERITIAEKITESGEFLHTDAWKGKTLGLTKPRFRCFYFYDSKCQFFCDQSLCMGHDVDVDEHGESIEIKGDRVYFLLEAAERARGEFIWEKKRVEWYIASVISLTDPRQRRLF
;
A
#
# COMPACT_ATOMS: atom_id res chain seq x y z
N MET A 1 -9.03 -14.05 -16.79
CA MET A 1 -7.96 -13.63 -17.72
C MET A 1 -6.66 -13.59 -16.94
N VAL A 2 -5.55 -14.08 -17.51
CA VAL A 2 -4.22 -14.04 -16.86
C VAL A 2 -3.75 -12.60 -16.73
N TYR A 3 -2.99 -12.31 -15.66
CA TYR A 3 -2.52 -10.96 -15.32
C TYR A 3 -1.89 -10.20 -16.50
N GLU A 4 -0.93 -10.79 -17.23
CA GLU A 4 -0.28 -10.09 -18.35
C GLU A 4 -1.24 -9.63 -19.45
N LYS A 5 -2.24 -10.46 -19.78
CA LYS A 5 -3.26 -10.08 -20.77
C LYS A 5 -4.16 -8.98 -20.22
N PHE A 6 -4.43 -8.99 -18.92
CA PHE A 6 -5.19 -7.95 -18.24
C PHE A 6 -4.42 -6.63 -18.22
N ARG A 7 -3.12 -6.66 -17.87
CA ARG A 7 -2.22 -5.51 -17.82
C ARG A 7 -2.11 -4.81 -19.16
N HIS A 8 -1.72 -5.54 -20.21
CA HIS A 8 -1.61 -4.96 -21.55
C HIS A 8 -2.94 -4.39 -22.07
N GLU A 9 -4.06 -5.02 -21.74
CA GLU A 9 -5.37 -4.51 -22.17
C GLU A 9 -5.73 -3.20 -21.46
N VAL A 10 -5.51 -3.11 -20.15
CA VAL A 10 -5.76 -1.87 -19.39
C VAL A 10 -4.83 -0.75 -19.86
N GLU A 11 -3.54 -1.04 -20.00
CA GLU A 11 -2.53 -0.08 -20.47
C GLU A 11 -2.88 0.44 -21.88
N ARG A 12 -3.14 -0.45 -22.84
CA ARG A 12 -3.54 -0.10 -24.21
C ARG A 12 -4.72 0.86 -24.23
N ILE A 13 -5.78 0.57 -23.45
CA ILE A 13 -6.98 1.42 -23.45
C ILE A 13 -6.70 2.78 -22.83
N LEU A 14 -5.95 2.82 -21.72
CA LEU A 14 -5.57 4.10 -21.10
C LEU A 14 -4.76 4.95 -22.07
N GLU A 15 -3.79 4.35 -22.76
CA GLU A 15 -2.99 5.04 -23.78
C GLU A 15 -3.81 5.53 -24.97
N GLU A 16 -4.72 4.69 -25.50
CA GLU A 16 -5.61 5.07 -26.60
C GLU A 16 -6.59 6.18 -26.23
N LYS A 17 -7.13 6.17 -25.01
CA LYS A 17 -8.02 7.21 -24.51
C LYS A 17 -7.27 8.50 -24.23
N GLY A 18 -6.03 8.42 -23.77
CA GLY A 18 -5.18 9.56 -23.46
C GLY A 18 -5.72 10.48 -22.35
N THR A 19 -6.67 10.02 -21.54
CA THR A 19 -7.33 10.77 -20.47
C THR A 19 -7.73 9.85 -19.32
N PRO A 20 -7.84 10.35 -18.08
CA PRO A 20 -8.36 9.56 -16.96
C PRO A 20 -9.78 9.05 -17.22
N VAL A 21 -10.03 7.79 -16.92
CA VAL A 21 -11.31 7.11 -17.21
C VAL A 21 -11.77 6.26 -16.03
N THR A 22 -13.08 6.05 -15.94
CA THR A 22 -13.69 5.12 -14.99
C THR A 22 -13.50 3.68 -15.41
N TRP A 23 -13.73 2.74 -14.47
CA TRP A 23 -13.70 1.31 -14.78
C TRP A 23 -14.73 0.92 -15.85
N ASN A 24 -15.90 1.56 -15.85
CA ASN A 24 -16.95 1.29 -16.82
C ASN A 24 -16.53 1.70 -18.24
N GLU A 25 -15.81 2.80 -18.37
CA GLU A 25 -15.27 3.27 -19.66
C GLU A 25 -14.14 2.37 -20.16
N LEU A 26 -13.26 1.90 -19.26
CA LEU A 26 -12.25 0.88 -19.60
C LEU A 26 -12.91 -0.39 -20.13
N LYS A 27 -13.95 -0.89 -19.44
CA LYS A 27 -14.71 -2.05 -19.89
C LYS A 27 -15.41 -1.83 -21.22
N ALA A 28 -16.08 -0.69 -21.40
CA ALA A 28 -16.78 -0.38 -22.64
C ALA A 28 -15.84 -0.34 -23.86
N SER A 29 -14.57 -0.03 -23.62
CA SER A 29 -13.52 0.03 -24.65
C SER A 29 -12.79 -1.29 -24.88
N SER A 30 -13.27 -2.40 -24.30
CA SER A 30 -12.64 -3.71 -24.45
C SER A 30 -13.65 -4.87 -24.48
N THR A 31 -13.45 -5.81 -25.40
CA THR A 31 -14.18 -7.08 -25.43
C THR A 31 -13.63 -8.15 -24.47
N LYS A 32 -12.45 -7.90 -23.87
CA LYS A 32 -11.72 -8.86 -23.01
C LYS A 32 -12.00 -8.66 -21.51
N LEU A 33 -12.20 -7.42 -21.08
CA LEU A 33 -12.50 -7.01 -19.70
C LEU A 33 -13.97 -7.26 -19.35
N LYS A 34 -14.28 -8.46 -18.84
CA LYS A 34 -15.65 -8.87 -18.50
C LYS A 34 -16.04 -8.59 -17.04
N GLN A 35 -15.08 -8.47 -16.13
CA GLN A 35 -15.33 -8.35 -14.69
C GLN A 35 -16.07 -7.06 -14.30
N LYS A 36 -16.91 -7.11 -13.27
CA LYS A 36 -17.65 -5.93 -12.77
C LYS A 36 -16.73 -4.86 -12.17
N ALA A 37 -15.69 -5.28 -11.48
CA ALA A 37 -14.65 -4.43 -10.90
C ALA A 37 -13.29 -5.15 -11.06
N PRO A 38 -12.16 -4.43 -11.10
CA PRO A 38 -10.86 -5.05 -11.19
C PRO A 38 -10.52 -5.74 -9.86
N TYR A 39 -9.79 -6.85 -9.94
CA TYR A 39 -9.35 -7.56 -8.74
C TYR A 39 -8.27 -6.73 -8.01
N HIS A 40 -8.38 -6.60 -6.68
CA HIS A 40 -7.51 -5.71 -5.89
C HIS A 40 -6.02 -6.01 -6.08
N VAL A 41 -5.64 -7.29 -6.05
CA VAL A 41 -4.25 -7.71 -6.27
C VAL A 41 -3.75 -7.29 -7.65
N TYR A 42 -4.61 -7.36 -8.68
CA TYR A 42 -4.21 -6.90 -10.02
C TYR A 42 -4.05 -5.38 -10.05
N VAL A 43 -4.91 -4.63 -9.35
CA VAL A 43 -4.77 -3.17 -9.24
C VAL A 43 -3.45 -2.79 -8.61
N GLN A 44 -3.08 -3.41 -7.49
CA GLN A 44 -1.80 -3.17 -6.82
C GLN A 44 -0.61 -3.50 -7.74
N LYS A 45 -0.67 -4.62 -8.48
CA LYS A 45 0.37 -4.94 -9.47
C LYS A 45 0.44 -3.91 -10.60
N LEU A 46 -0.70 -3.43 -11.10
CA LEU A 46 -0.73 -2.41 -12.15
C LEU A 46 -0.19 -1.05 -11.68
N GLN A 47 -0.38 -0.69 -10.41
CA GLN A 47 0.23 0.52 -9.84
C GLN A 47 1.74 0.49 -10.02
N GLY A 48 2.34 -0.69 -9.87
CA GLY A 48 3.76 -0.86 -10.06
C GLY A 48 4.19 -1.02 -11.51
N ASP A 49 3.55 -1.93 -12.24
CA ASP A 49 4.04 -2.31 -13.57
C ASP A 49 3.82 -1.24 -14.64
N ILE A 50 2.72 -0.49 -14.54
CA ILE A 50 2.35 0.52 -15.55
C ILE A 50 2.16 1.92 -14.94
N GLY A 51 2.46 2.08 -13.64
CA GLY A 51 2.21 3.33 -12.94
C GLY A 51 0.73 3.66 -12.83
N LEU A 52 -0.16 2.67 -12.69
CA LEU A 52 -1.59 2.92 -12.59
C LEU A 52 -1.90 3.79 -11.37
N VAL A 53 -2.67 4.86 -11.55
CA VAL A 53 -3.12 5.74 -10.47
C VAL A 53 -4.64 5.61 -10.36
N ARG A 54 -5.13 5.38 -9.14
CA ARG A 54 -6.54 5.39 -8.80
C ARG A 54 -6.84 6.57 -7.88
N PHE A 55 -7.86 7.36 -8.21
CA PHE A 55 -8.28 8.49 -7.39
C PHE A 55 -9.76 8.82 -7.57
N LYS A 56 -10.33 9.62 -6.66
CA LYS A 56 -11.67 10.19 -6.82
C LYS A 56 -11.62 11.48 -7.60
N TYR A 57 -12.51 11.60 -8.59
CA TYR A 57 -12.82 12.83 -9.29
C TYR A 57 -14.35 12.90 -9.48
N GLU A 58 -14.98 14.01 -9.07
CA GLU A 58 -16.44 14.20 -9.17
C GLU A 58 -17.26 12.99 -8.66
N ASN A 59 -16.93 12.47 -7.48
CA ASN A 59 -17.55 11.29 -6.85
C ASN A 59 -17.41 9.96 -7.63
N LYS A 60 -16.58 9.92 -8.67
CA LYS A 60 -16.27 8.71 -9.44
C LYS A 60 -14.83 8.28 -9.18
N THR A 61 -14.61 6.97 -9.15
CA THR A 61 -13.25 6.41 -9.16
C THR A 61 -12.73 6.41 -10.60
N VAL A 62 -11.66 7.13 -10.82
CA VAL A 62 -10.97 7.24 -12.12
C VAL A 62 -9.59 6.60 -12.05
N TRP A 63 -9.14 6.15 -13.22
CA TRP A 63 -7.90 5.43 -13.46
C TRP A 63 -7.07 6.20 -14.48
N ALA A 64 -5.80 6.39 -14.18
CA ALA A 64 -4.87 7.14 -15.01
C ALA A 64 -3.47 6.51 -14.98
N LEU A 65 -2.57 6.97 -15.86
CA LEU A 65 -1.17 6.57 -15.83
C LEU A 65 -0.31 7.65 -15.17
N ARG A 66 0.60 7.24 -14.28
CA ARG A 66 1.51 8.12 -13.54
C ARG A 66 2.29 9.06 -14.46
N LYS A 67 2.76 8.54 -15.60
CA LYS A 67 3.49 9.30 -16.63
C LYS A 67 2.75 10.53 -17.15
N TRP A 68 1.42 10.58 -17.06
CA TRP A 68 0.65 11.75 -17.46
C TRP A 68 0.82 12.90 -16.47
N PHE A 69 0.80 12.60 -15.17
CA PHE A 69 1.01 13.59 -14.11
C PHE A 69 2.47 14.05 -14.06
N ASP A 70 3.42 13.15 -14.28
CA ASP A 70 4.84 13.51 -14.40
C ASP A 70 5.08 14.45 -15.60
N ALA A 71 4.26 14.34 -16.65
CA ALA A 71 4.24 15.27 -17.79
C ALA A 71 3.38 16.53 -17.55
N GLY A 72 2.90 16.75 -16.32
CA GLY A 72 2.10 17.91 -15.92
C GLY A 72 0.62 17.87 -16.34
N LYS A 73 0.13 16.74 -16.89
CA LYS A 73 -1.27 16.61 -17.33
C LYS A 73 -2.17 16.16 -16.18
N PHE A 74 -3.41 16.64 -16.17
CA PHE A 74 -4.48 16.20 -15.27
C PHE A 74 -4.22 16.43 -13.78
N THR A 75 -3.21 17.24 -13.43
CA THR A 75 -2.87 17.54 -12.04
C THR A 75 -4.01 18.23 -11.30
N GLU A 76 -4.83 18.99 -12.04
CA GLU A 76 -6.04 19.64 -11.58
C GLU A 76 -7.16 18.66 -11.16
N LEU A 77 -7.12 17.41 -11.64
CA LEU A 77 -8.10 16.39 -11.30
C LEU A 77 -7.75 15.63 -10.01
N LEU A 78 -6.50 15.74 -9.54
CA LEU A 78 -6.05 15.03 -8.35
C LEU A 78 -6.78 15.54 -7.10
N PRO A 79 -7.06 14.65 -6.13
CA PRO A 79 -7.77 15.02 -4.93
C PRO A 79 -6.92 15.99 -4.10
N LYS A 80 -7.55 17.09 -3.69
CA LYS A 80 -6.92 18.10 -2.81
C LYS A 80 -6.89 17.68 -1.35
N ARG A 81 -7.71 16.71 -0.97
CA ARG A 81 -7.83 16.17 0.39
C ARG A 81 -7.96 14.66 0.34
N VAL A 82 -7.31 13.98 1.27
CA VAL A 82 -7.31 12.51 1.38
C VAL A 82 -7.65 12.09 2.79
N ARG A 83 -8.38 10.98 2.92
CA ARG A 83 -8.57 10.30 4.20
C ARG A 83 -7.56 9.19 4.34
N LEU A 84 -6.83 9.19 5.46
CA LEU A 84 -5.80 8.21 5.76
C LEU A 84 -6.05 7.60 7.11
N MET A 85 -5.80 6.30 7.20
CA MET A 85 -5.72 5.58 8.45
C MET A 85 -4.28 5.21 8.72
N ILE A 86 -3.73 5.69 9.81
CA ILE A 86 -2.33 5.52 10.17
C ILE A 86 -2.10 4.08 10.65
N LEU A 87 -1.13 3.40 10.06
CA LEU A 87 -0.72 2.04 10.39
C LEU A 87 0.62 2.02 11.12
N SER A 88 1.47 3.01 10.84
CA SER A 88 2.73 3.23 11.53
C SER A 88 3.09 4.71 11.46
N ALA A 89 3.64 5.26 12.54
CA ALA A 89 4.16 6.62 12.57
C ALA A 89 5.65 6.58 12.94
N LYS A 90 6.51 7.05 12.02
CA LYS A 90 7.95 7.16 12.24
C LYS A 90 8.35 8.62 12.45
N LYS A 91 9.65 8.86 12.65
CA LYS A 91 10.18 10.22 12.90
C LYS A 91 10.01 11.17 11.71
N ASP A 92 10.11 10.66 10.50
CA ASP A 92 10.20 11.43 9.25
C ASP A 92 8.95 11.28 8.36
N HIS A 93 8.31 10.12 8.38
CA HIS A 93 7.12 9.82 7.60
C HIS A 93 6.16 8.88 8.34
N ALA A 94 4.89 8.88 7.95
CA ALA A 94 3.90 7.93 8.42
C ALA A 94 3.52 7.00 7.27
N ILE A 95 3.16 5.78 7.62
CA ILE A 95 2.53 4.86 6.68
C ILE A 95 1.07 4.74 7.06
N GLY A 96 0.20 5.07 6.11
CA GLY A 96 -1.24 4.92 6.26
C GLY A 96 -1.87 4.20 5.07
N ALA A 97 -3.12 3.78 5.24
CA ALA A 97 -3.95 3.30 4.16
C ALA A 97 -5.01 4.33 3.79
N ASN A 98 -5.19 4.58 2.49
CA ASN A 98 -6.29 5.42 2.02
C ASN A 98 -7.64 4.67 2.02
N GLU A 99 -8.71 5.34 1.60
CA GLU A 99 -10.06 4.76 1.53
C GLU A 99 -10.17 3.48 0.65
N TYR A 100 -9.23 3.32 -0.28
CA TYR A 100 -9.16 2.17 -1.16
C TYR A 100 -8.34 1.00 -0.59
N GLY A 101 -7.72 1.18 0.58
CA GLY A 101 -6.79 0.22 1.17
C GLY A 101 -5.39 0.27 0.56
N GLU A 102 -5.07 1.31 -0.21
CA GLU A 102 -3.73 1.49 -0.76
C GLU A 102 -2.82 2.10 0.30
N LEU A 103 -1.66 1.49 0.49
CA LEU A 103 -0.63 2.03 1.37
C LEU A 103 -0.07 3.33 0.78
N LYS A 104 0.12 4.31 1.65
CA LYS A 104 0.69 5.62 1.36
C LYS A 104 1.77 5.95 2.37
N ARG A 105 2.88 6.46 1.86
CA ARG A 105 3.92 7.10 2.67
C ARG A 105 3.63 8.59 2.68
N VAL A 106 3.42 9.18 3.86
CA VAL A 106 3.05 10.58 3.99
C VAL A 106 4.01 11.35 4.87
N TYR A 107 4.32 12.58 4.44
CA TYR A 107 5.22 13.50 5.12
C TYR A 107 4.83 14.96 4.80
N PRO A 108 5.31 15.96 5.56
CA PRO A 108 6.05 15.84 6.82
C PRO A 108 5.13 15.36 7.97
N LEU A 109 5.71 14.68 8.96
CA LEU A 109 5.07 14.56 10.28
C LEU A 109 5.50 15.74 11.14
N MET A 110 4.53 16.58 11.49
CA MET A 110 4.71 17.53 12.60
C MET A 110 3.73 17.26 13.75
N ASN A 111 2.81 16.31 13.59
CA ASN A 111 1.78 15.96 14.58
C ASN A 111 2.08 14.60 15.21
N GLU A 112 1.65 14.42 16.46
CA GLU A 112 1.59 13.12 17.14
C GLU A 112 0.49 12.26 16.49
N LEU A 113 0.76 11.77 15.29
CA LEU A 113 -0.06 10.73 14.67
C LEU A 113 0.29 9.41 15.33
N HIS A 114 -0.73 8.65 15.72
CA HIS A 114 -0.56 7.33 16.27
C HIS A 114 -1.20 6.30 15.35
N ARG A 115 -0.73 5.06 15.46
CA ARG A 115 -1.38 3.91 14.83
C ARG A 115 -2.87 3.89 15.17
N TRP A 116 -3.68 3.63 14.16
CA TRP A 116 -5.15 3.62 14.16
C TRP A 116 -5.83 4.99 14.21
N ASP A 117 -5.08 6.09 14.16
CA ASP A 117 -5.67 7.39 13.91
C ASP A 117 -6.19 7.47 12.47
N VAL A 118 -7.38 8.04 12.32
CA VAL A 118 -7.98 8.40 11.04
C VAL A 118 -7.91 9.90 10.93
N VAL A 119 -7.29 10.37 9.85
CA VAL A 119 -7.09 11.79 9.57
C VAL A 119 -7.59 12.14 8.18
N ASP A 120 -8.12 13.35 8.05
CA ASP A 120 -8.33 13.99 6.76
C ASP A 120 -7.22 15.01 6.56
N ALA A 121 -6.48 14.90 5.45
CA ALA A 121 -5.30 15.72 5.21
C ALA A 121 -5.37 16.41 3.85
N ASP A 122 -5.04 17.69 3.83
CA ASP A 122 -4.84 18.42 2.57
C ASP A 122 -3.54 17.97 1.91
N VAL A 123 -3.63 17.69 0.62
CA VAL A 123 -2.50 17.28 -0.21
C VAL A 123 -1.73 18.52 -0.62
N GLY A 124 -0.44 18.56 -0.29
CA GLY A 124 0.52 19.54 -0.80
C GLY A 124 1.03 19.13 -2.18
N GLU A 125 1.60 17.92 -2.27
CA GLU A 125 2.06 17.31 -3.52
C GLU A 125 1.61 15.85 -3.56
N PHE A 126 0.73 15.51 -4.49
CA PHE A 126 0.24 14.13 -4.64
C PHE A 126 1.35 13.20 -5.16
N PHE A 127 2.25 13.76 -5.97
CA PHE A 127 3.40 13.08 -6.57
C PHE A 127 4.66 13.93 -6.34
N PRO A 128 5.33 13.75 -5.19
CA PRO A 128 6.50 14.54 -4.86
C PRO A 128 7.64 14.31 -5.85
N GLN A 129 8.38 15.37 -6.19
CA GLN A 129 9.53 15.28 -7.10
C GLN A 129 10.78 14.70 -6.41
N GLU A 130 10.93 14.98 -5.12
CA GLU A 130 12.08 14.56 -4.31
C GLU A 130 12.02 13.07 -3.94
N ASP A 131 10.82 12.58 -3.61
CA ASP A 131 10.57 11.18 -3.31
C ASP A 131 9.74 10.53 -4.42
N LYS A 132 10.41 9.86 -5.37
CA LYS A 132 9.74 9.26 -6.52
C LYS A 132 9.06 7.93 -6.22
N ARG A 133 9.02 7.46 -4.95
CA ARG A 133 8.29 6.24 -4.61
C ARG A 133 6.80 6.37 -5.01
N PRO A 134 6.19 5.33 -5.61
CA PRO A 134 4.82 5.40 -6.14
C PRO A 134 3.73 5.82 -5.13
N GLU A 135 3.92 5.45 -3.88
CA GLU A 135 3.01 5.65 -2.76
C GLU A 135 3.30 6.92 -1.94
N SER A 136 4.38 7.64 -2.25
CA SER A 136 4.78 8.84 -1.52
C SER A 136 3.88 10.02 -1.85
N MET A 137 3.50 10.76 -0.81
CA MET A 137 2.63 11.92 -0.89
C MET A 137 3.03 12.94 0.17
N LYS A 138 3.11 14.21 -0.25
CA LYS A 138 3.38 15.32 0.66
C LYS A 138 2.07 15.95 1.08
N LEU A 139 1.85 16.04 2.39
CA LEU A 139 0.70 16.70 2.99
C LEU A 139 1.04 18.15 3.32
N LYS A 140 0.03 19.01 3.42
CA LYS A 140 0.20 20.35 3.98
C LYS A 140 0.30 20.25 5.50
N VAL A 141 1.30 20.90 6.09
CA VAL A 141 1.57 20.87 7.54
C VAL A 141 0.32 21.25 8.35
N ASP A 142 -0.31 22.36 8.02
CA ASP A 142 -1.50 22.88 8.72
C ASP A 142 -2.81 22.27 8.20
N GLY A 143 -2.72 21.30 7.29
CA GLY A 143 -3.87 20.72 6.59
C GLY A 143 -4.32 19.37 7.14
N ILE A 144 -3.74 18.89 8.23
CA ILE A 144 -4.05 17.58 8.83
C ILE A 144 -5.09 17.76 9.94
N GLU A 145 -6.27 17.19 9.75
CA GLU A 145 -7.38 17.17 10.70
C GLU A 145 -7.58 15.76 11.26
N TYR A 146 -7.56 15.63 12.58
CA TYR A 146 -7.90 14.39 13.26
C TYR A 146 -9.41 14.13 13.20
N VAL A 147 -9.80 12.95 12.71
CA VAL A 147 -11.21 12.55 12.62
C VAL A 147 -11.60 11.70 13.83
N ARG A 148 -10.88 10.60 14.07
CA ARG A 148 -11.09 9.68 15.19
C ARG A 148 -9.94 8.68 15.28
N ARG A 149 -9.86 7.94 16.39
CA ARG A 149 -9.05 6.73 16.51
C ARG A 149 -9.96 5.52 16.37
N LEU A 150 -9.51 4.50 15.65
CA LEU A 150 -10.21 3.22 15.63
C LEU A 150 -9.90 2.49 16.94
N GLU A 151 -10.89 2.33 17.82
CA GLU A 151 -10.70 1.60 19.08
C GLU A 151 -11.15 0.14 19.00
N ALA A 152 -12.19 -0.14 18.22
CA ALA A 152 -12.76 -1.47 18.10
C ALA A 152 -11.79 -2.44 17.42
N GLU A 153 -11.46 -3.53 18.10
CA GLU A 153 -10.55 -4.55 17.59
C GLU A 153 -11.08 -5.19 16.30
N GLU A 154 -12.36 -5.55 16.25
CA GLU A 154 -13.02 -6.12 15.05
C GLU A 154 -12.91 -5.21 13.83
N GLU A 155 -13.02 -3.89 14.03
CA GLU A 155 -12.85 -2.90 12.98
C GLU A 155 -11.40 -2.91 12.48
N ARG A 156 -10.41 -2.86 13.40
CA ARG A 156 -8.98 -2.94 13.07
C ARG A 156 -8.63 -4.23 12.30
N ILE A 157 -9.20 -5.37 12.68
CA ILE A 157 -9.00 -6.66 11.99
C ILE A 157 -9.57 -6.61 10.58
N THR A 158 -10.82 -6.16 10.44
CA THR A 158 -11.48 -6.06 9.14
C THR A 158 -10.67 -5.21 8.17
N ILE A 159 -10.12 -4.10 8.68
CA ILE A 159 -9.29 -3.20 7.87
C ILE A 159 -7.93 -3.81 7.57
N ALA A 160 -7.25 -4.39 8.56
CA ALA A 160 -5.97 -5.06 8.35
C ALA A 160 -6.10 -6.17 7.29
N GLU A 161 -7.14 -7.01 7.36
CA GLU A 161 -7.42 -8.04 6.36
C GLU A 161 -7.71 -7.46 4.96
N LYS A 162 -8.42 -6.32 4.89
CA LYS A 162 -8.71 -5.64 3.62
C LYS A 162 -7.46 -5.08 2.95
N ILE A 163 -6.53 -4.55 3.72
CA ILE A 163 -5.27 -3.94 3.22
C ILE A 163 -4.23 -5.01 2.93
N THR A 164 -4.25 -6.10 3.71
CA THR A 164 -3.29 -7.19 3.58
C THR A 164 -3.29 -7.75 2.17
N GLU A 165 -2.10 -7.92 1.64
CA GLU A 165 -1.84 -8.58 0.37
C GLU A 165 -1.06 -9.87 0.59
N SER A 166 -1.11 -10.72 -0.43
CA SER A 166 -0.34 -11.95 -0.44
C SER A 166 1.15 -11.65 -0.43
N GLY A 167 1.97 -12.46 0.23
CA GLY A 167 3.43 -12.37 0.25
C GLY A 167 4.08 -12.65 -1.11
N GLU A 168 3.32 -12.78 -2.20
CA GLU A 168 3.82 -12.97 -3.57
C GLU A 168 4.88 -11.92 -3.94
N PHE A 169 4.71 -10.66 -3.49
CA PHE A 169 5.67 -9.58 -3.74
C PHE A 169 7.05 -9.81 -3.10
N LEU A 170 7.18 -10.75 -2.16
CA LEU A 170 8.47 -11.16 -1.59
C LEU A 170 9.15 -12.25 -2.44
N HIS A 171 8.46 -12.83 -3.43
CA HIS A 171 8.93 -13.97 -4.22
C HIS A 171 9.02 -13.69 -5.72
N THR A 172 8.19 -12.80 -6.24
CA THR A 172 8.08 -12.52 -7.68
C THR A 172 8.34 -11.05 -7.97
N ASP A 173 8.30 -10.68 -9.25
CA ASP A 173 8.41 -9.30 -9.70
C ASP A 173 7.21 -8.41 -9.31
N ALA A 174 6.23 -8.93 -8.55
CA ALA A 174 5.08 -8.17 -8.06
C ALA A 174 5.47 -6.99 -7.14
N TRP A 175 6.74 -6.84 -6.76
CA TRP A 175 7.27 -5.65 -6.07
C TRP A 175 7.65 -4.49 -7.00
N LYS A 176 7.79 -4.68 -8.32
CA LYS A 176 8.48 -3.75 -9.25
C LYS A 176 7.94 -2.33 -9.37
N GLY A 177 6.81 -2.01 -8.75
CA GLY A 177 6.50 -0.60 -8.49
C GLY A 177 5.64 -0.38 -7.26
N LYS A 178 6.10 -0.95 -6.16
CA LYS A 178 5.72 -0.54 -4.82
C LYS A 178 6.92 -0.65 -3.90
N THR A 179 6.91 0.11 -2.83
CA THR A 179 7.97 0.14 -1.81
C THR A 179 7.41 -0.14 -0.41
N LEU A 180 6.09 -0.33 -0.32
CA LEU A 180 5.33 -0.72 0.85
C LEU A 180 4.60 -2.03 0.58
N GLY A 181 4.43 -2.84 1.62
CA GLY A 181 3.55 -4.01 1.58
C GLY A 181 3.04 -4.35 2.97
N LEU A 182 1.81 -4.80 3.07
CA LEU A 182 1.26 -5.35 4.32
C LEU A 182 0.97 -6.83 4.09
N THR A 183 1.67 -7.71 4.79
CA THR A 183 1.44 -9.16 4.67
C THR A 183 1.12 -9.79 6.00
N LYS A 184 0.40 -10.90 5.95
CA LYS A 184 0.11 -11.74 7.10
C LYS A 184 1.05 -12.95 7.07
N PRO A 185 1.97 -13.13 8.03
CA PRO A 185 2.72 -14.36 8.14
C PRO A 185 1.78 -15.57 8.32
N ARG A 186 2.22 -16.74 7.86
CA ARG A 186 1.58 -18.01 8.21
C ARG A 186 1.53 -18.12 9.72
N PHE A 187 0.39 -18.60 10.21
CA PHE A 187 0.03 -18.60 11.62
C PHE A 187 1.19 -19.12 12.50
N ARG A 188 1.67 -18.25 13.40
CA ARG A 188 2.77 -18.51 14.35
C ARG A 188 4.09 -19.03 13.73
N CYS A 189 4.26 -18.92 12.43
CA CYS A 189 5.50 -19.24 11.74
C CYS A 189 6.37 -17.98 11.63
N PHE A 190 6.67 -17.35 12.77
CA PHE A 190 7.61 -16.24 12.85
C PHE A 190 8.35 -16.23 14.20
N TYR A 191 9.57 -15.69 14.20
CA TYR A 191 10.43 -15.60 15.37
C TYR A 191 11.30 -14.35 15.29
N PHE A 192 11.24 -13.52 16.33
CA PHE A 192 12.07 -12.32 16.47
C PHE A 192 13.35 -12.65 17.24
N TYR A 193 14.49 -12.16 16.76
CA TYR A 193 15.79 -12.29 17.41
C TYR A 193 16.68 -11.14 16.99
N ASP A 194 17.48 -10.62 17.93
CA ASP A 194 18.24 -9.39 17.75
C ASP A 194 17.34 -8.31 17.11
N SER A 195 17.77 -7.73 15.99
CA SER A 195 17.01 -6.77 15.16
C SER A 195 16.41 -7.41 13.90
N LYS A 196 16.06 -8.69 13.95
CA LYS A 196 15.59 -9.50 12.82
C LYS A 196 14.31 -10.27 13.14
N CYS A 197 13.62 -10.66 12.09
CA CYS A 197 12.48 -11.57 12.16
C CYS A 197 12.59 -12.62 11.06
N GLN A 198 12.61 -13.89 11.47
CA GLN A 198 12.35 -14.99 10.56
C GLN A 198 10.84 -15.21 10.44
N PHE A 199 10.28 -15.36 9.24
CA PHE A 199 8.87 -15.70 9.07
C PHE A 199 8.55 -16.41 7.75
N PHE A 200 7.39 -17.04 7.67
CA PHE A 200 6.86 -17.63 6.44
C PHE A 200 5.64 -16.83 5.97
N CYS A 201 5.58 -16.45 4.69
CA CYS A 201 4.40 -15.82 4.11
C CYS A 201 3.38 -16.86 3.59
N ASP A 202 2.25 -16.41 3.07
CA ASP A 202 1.17 -17.28 2.58
C ASP A 202 1.49 -18.06 1.30
N GLN A 203 2.57 -17.72 0.58
CA GLN A 203 2.97 -18.38 -0.68
C GLN A 203 3.37 -19.85 -0.51
N SER A 204 2.82 -20.73 -1.36
CA SER A 204 3.00 -22.19 -1.26
C SER A 204 4.46 -22.64 -1.24
N LEU A 205 5.32 -21.98 -2.02
CA LEU A 205 6.76 -22.27 -2.15
C LEU A 205 7.63 -21.37 -1.26
N CYS A 206 7.06 -20.72 -0.24
CA CYS A 206 7.83 -19.90 0.69
C CYS A 206 8.77 -20.79 1.52
N MET A 207 10.09 -20.57 1.37
CA MET A 207 11.15 -21.26 2.14
C MET A 207 11.52 -20.52 3.43
N GLY A 208 10.76 -19.49 3.79
CA GLY A 208 11.05 -18.58 4.89
C GLY A 208 11.73 -17.29 4.40
N HIS A 209 11.52 -16.24 5.17
CA HIS A 209 12.14 -14.93 5.04
C HIS A 209 12.90 -14.65 6.32
N ASP A 210 14.08 -14.04 6.21
CA ASP A 210 14.84 -13.49 7.31
C ASP A 210 15.12 -12.03 6.95
N VAL A 211 14.48 -11.12 7.68
CA VAL A 211 14.46 -9.69 7.35
C VAL A 211 14.79 -8.88 8.59
N ASP A 212 15.39 -7.71 8.35
CA ASP A 212 15.64 -6.74 9.41
C ASP A 212 14.31 -6.15 9.91
N VAL A 213 14.30 -5.73 11.16
CA VAL A 213 13.16 -5.10 11.81
C VAL A 213 13.57 -3.71 12.26
N ASP A 214 12.77 -2.72 11.89
CA ASP A 214 13.00 -1.35 12.31
C ASP A 214 12.59 -1.19 13.78
N GLU A 215 13.60 -1.17 14.66
CA GLU A 215 13.41 -0.94 16.09
C GLU A 215 13.12 0.54 16.43
N HIS A 216 13.21 1.45 15.46
CA HIS A 216 13.13 2.89 15.68
C HIS A 216 11.69 3.38 15.57
N GLY A 217 10.94 3.32 16.67
CA GLY A 217 9.72 4.13 16.85
C GLY A 217 8.53 3.42 17.48
N GLU A 218 8.35 2.12 17.25
CA GLU A 218 7.20 1.36 17.77
C GLU A 218 7.68 0.08 18.45
N SER A 219 7.43 -0.07 19.76
CA SER A 219 7.74 -1.30 20.48
C SER A 219 6.94 -2.47 19.93
N ILE A 220 7.62 -3.58 19.61
CA ILE A 220 6.96 -4.79 19.11
C ILE A 220 6.32 -5.51 20.29
N GLU A 221 5.00 -5.42 20.39
CA GLU A 221 4.21 -6.14 21.38
C GLU A 221 3.22 -7.08 20.67
N ILE A 222 3.41 -8.39 20.85
CA ILE A 222 2.55 -9.42 20.27
C ILE A 222 1.43 -9.75 21.28
N LYS A 223 0.26 -9.13 21.10
CA LYS A 223 -0.91 -9.28 22.00
C LYS A 223 -1.85 -10.41 21.60
N GLY A 224 -1.83 -10.81 20.33
CA GLY A 224 -2.80 -11.76 19.79
C GLY A 224 -2.32 -12.54 18.58
N ASP A 225 -3.22 -13.39 18.08
CA ASP A 225 -2.96 -14.36 17.02
C ASP A 225 -3.02 -13.78 15.60
N ARG A 226 -3.57 -12.56 15.43
CA ARG A 226 -3.66 -11.87 14.15
C ARG A 226 -2.51 -10.88 14.04
N VAL A 227 -1.39 -11.36 13.53
CA VAL A 227 -0.18 -10.56 13.32
C VAL A 227 -0.06 -10.20 11.84
N TYR A 228 0.29 -8.95 11.56
CA TYR A 228 0.56 -8.42 10.23
C TYR A 228 1.89 -7.67 10.24
N PHE A 229 2.66 -7.84 9.18
CA PHE A 229 3.94 -7.17 8.99
C PHE A 229 3.77 -6.10 7.92
N LEU A 230 3.98 -4.85 8.33
CA LEU A 230 4.14 -3.74 7.41
C LEU A 230 5.60 -3.70 7.00
N LEU A 231 5.85 -3.95 5.72
CA LEU A 231 7.18 -4.01 5.14
C LEU A 231 7.45 -2.77 4.30
N GLU A 232 8.71 -2.37 4.32
CA GLU A 232 9.27 -1.32 3.50
C GLU A 232 10.44 -1.86 2.69
N ALA A 233 10.55 -1.41 1.45
CA ALA A 233 11.71 -1.70 0.62
C ALA A 233 12.90 -0.86 1.12
N ALA A 234 14.02 -1.51 1.39
CA ALA A 234 15.25 -0.87 1.82
C ALA A 234 15.83 0.00 0.69
N GLU A 235 16.21 1.23 1.04
CA GLU A 235 16.94 2.12 0.15
C GLU A 235 18.43 1.75 0.19
N ARG A 236 19.02 1.32 -0.92
CA ARG A 236 20.48 1.15 -1.02
C ARG A 236 21.14 2.45 -1.51
N ALA A 237 22.39 2.67 -1.12
CA ALA A 237 23.16 3.88 -1.37
C ALA A 237 22.99 4.46 -2.79
N ARG A 238 22.87 5.79 -2.87
CA ARG A 238 22.69 6.66 -4.07
C ARG A 238 21.26 6.95 -4.53
N GLY A 239 20.22 6.60 -3.77
CA GLY A 239 18.84 6.99 -4.11
C GLY A 239 18.33 6.38 -5.42
N GLU A 240 18.92 5.27 -5.86
CA GLU A 240 18.50 4.53 -7.05
C GLU A 240 17.16 3.84 -6.79
N PHE A 241 16.13 4.28 -7.52
CA PHE A 241 14.76 3.84 -7.33
C PHE A 241 14.51 2.39 -7.80
N ILE A 242 13.48 1.78 -7.22
CA ILE A 242 13.21 0.34 -7.21
C ILE A 242 12.97 -0.26 -8.60
N TRP A 243 12.47 0.49 -9.60
CA TRP A 243 12.21 -0.03 -10.95
C TRP A 243 13.46 -0.32 -11.79
N GLU A 244 14.67 0.08 -11.35
CA GLU A 244 15.92 -0.15 -12.10
C GLU A 244 16.68 -1.41 -11.67
N LYS A 245 16.17 -2.18 -10.69
CA LYS A 245 16.92 -3.29 -10.07
C LYS A 245 16.38 -4.69 -10.37
N LYS A 246 17.24 -5.69 -10.17
CA LYS A 246 16.92 -7.13 -10.30
C LYS A 246 16.33 -7.74 -9.03
N ARG A 247 16.50 -7.11 -7.86
CA ARG A 247 15.99 -7.55 -6.54
C ARG A 247 15.80 -6.35 -5.61
N VAL A 248 14.79 -6.45 -4.73
CA VAL A 248 14.52 -5.52 -3.63
C VAL A 248 14.70 -6.24 -2.30
N GLU A 249 15.35 -5.57 -1.35
CA GLU A 249 15.39 -6.00 0.03
C GLU A 249 14.24 -5.35 0.79
N TRP A 250 13.61 -6.12 1.66
CA TRP A 250 12.50 -5.67 2.48
C TRP A 250 12.89 -5.77 3.95
N TYR A 251 12.42 -4.82 4.75
CA TYR A 251 12.52 -4.85 6.21
C TYR A 251 11.13 -4.64 6.82
N ILE A 252 10.92 -5.15 8.04
CA ILE A 252 9.68 -4.93 8.78
C ILE A 252 9.74 -3.53 9.39
N ALA A 253 8.96 -2.62 8.84
CA ALA A 253 8.82 -1.26 9.33
C ALA A 253 7.90 -1.17 10.56
N SER A 254 6.94 -2.08 10.67
CA SER A 254 6.01 -2.11 11.80
C SER A 254 5.34 -3.47 11.94
N VAL A 255 5.05 -3.86 13.19
CA VAL A 255 4.32 -5.08 13.53
C VAL A 255 2.97 -4.70 14.12
N ILE A 256 1.90 -5.13 13.45
CA ILE A 256 0.52 -4.95 13.88
C ILE A 256 0.03 -6.27 14.46
N SER A 257 -0.09 -6.36 15.78
CA SER A 257 -0.67 -7.52 16.48
C SER A 257 -2.07 -7.19 17.00
N LEU A 258 -3.05 -8.00 16.62
CA LEU A 258 -4.47 -7.89 16.97
C LEU A 258 -4.99 -9.24 17.48
N THR A 259 -6.08 -9.20 18.25
CA THR A 259 -6.71 -10.39 18.83
C THR A 259 -8.05 -10.68 18.13
N ASP A 260 -8.11 -11.60 17.16
CA ASP A 260 -9.40 -12.20 16.75
C ASP A 260 -9.32 -13.73 16.83
N PRO A 261 -9.62 -14.31 18.00
CA PRO A 261 -9.67 -15.73 18.17
C PRO A 261 -11.09 -16.24 17.93
N ARG A 262 -11.70 -16.03 16.75
CA ARG A 262 -12.87 -16.83 16.33
C ARG A 262 -12.63 -18.36 16.30
N GLN A 263 -11.48 -18.85 16.77
CA GLN A 263 -11.45 -20.12 17.49
C GLN A 263 -12.26 -20.00 18.80
N ARG A 264 -13.54 -20.37 18.73
CA ARG A 264 -14.26 -20.83 19.92
C ARG A 264 -13.36 -21.83 20.64
N ARG A 265 -12.90 -21.49 21.84
CA ARG A 265 -12.37 -22.47 22.77
C ARG A 265 -13.48 -23.50 22.95
N LEU A 266 -13.21 -24.74 22.56
CA LEU A 266 -14.01 -25.88 23.03
C LEU A 266 -13.79 -25.89 24.55
N PHE A 267 -14.83 -25.54 25.29
CA PHE A 267 -14.91 -25.82 26.72
C PHE A 267 -15.06 -27.32 26.93
#